data_AF-X1PT55-F1
#
_entry.id   AF-X1PT55-F1
#
_cell.length_a   1.000
_cell.length_b   1.000
_cell.length_c   1.000
_cell.angle_alpha   90.00
_cell.angle_beta   90.00
_cell.angle_gamma   90.00
#
_symmetry.space_group_name_H-M   'P 1'
#
loop_
_entity.id
_entity.type
_entity.pdbx_description
1 polymer ?
#
loop_
_entity_poly.entity_id
_entity_poly.type
_entity_poly.pdbx_seq_one_letter_code
_entity_poly.pdbx_strand_id
1 'polypeptide(L)'
;MIGFLQQLHPVAQALLAGLFTWALTALGAAMVFITKEIDKKILDTMLGFAAGVMIAASYWSLLAPAIEMSEGQGVPVWFPPMVGFLLGGIFLGGIDKILPHLHLGFPIEEAEGIKTSFRRSTLLILSVTLHNIPEGLAVGVAFGAVAAGFPSATLPVAIALAIGIGIQ
;
A
#
# COMPACT_ATOMS: atom_id res chain seq x y z
N MET A 1 -17.80 13.53 -10.83
CA MET A 1 -17.09 12.54 -9.99
C MET A 1 -16.47 13.17 -8.75
N ILE A 2 -15.51 14.09 -8.88
CA ILE A 2 -14.84 14.73 -7.72
C ILE A 2 -15.83 15.46 -6.81
N GLY A 3 -16.76 16.24 -7.37
CA GLY A 3 -17.78 16.94 -6.56
C GLY A 3 -18.73 16.03 -5.79
N PHE A 4 -18.94 14.78 -6.22
CA PHE A 4 -19.71 13.79 -5.46
C PHE A 4 -18.89 13.25 -4.29
N LEU A 5 -17.62 12.89 -4.52
CA LEU A 5 -16.73 12.40 -3.46
C LEU A 5 -16.52 13.45 -2.37
N GLN A 6 -16.43 14.74 -2.71
CA GLN A 6 -16.29 15.84 -1.75
C GLN A 6 -17.46 15.94 -0.77
N GLN A 7 -18.66 15.48 -1.14
CA GLN A 7 -19.85 15.52 -0.28
C GLN A 7 -19.89 14.35 0.71
N LEU A 8 -19.07 13.33 0.51
CA LEU A 8 -19.03 12.15 1.37
C LEU A 8 -18.17 12.40 2.60
N HIS A 9 -18.52 11.73 3.71
CA HIS A 9 -17.69 11.71 4.91
C HIS A 9 -16.29 11.14 4.58
N PRO A 10 -15.19 11.67 5.16
CA PRO A 10 -13.83 11.23 4.86
C PRO A 10 -13.61 9.71 4.99
N VAL A 11 -14.20 9.10 6.02
CA VAL A 11 -14.17 7.64 6.21
C VAL A 11 -14.84 6.90 5.05
N ALA A 12 -15.94 7.43 4.52
CA ALA A 12 -16.61 6.83 3.36
C ALA A 12 -15.77 7.02 2.08
N GLN A 13 -15.08 8.15 1.92
CA GLN A 13 -14.15 8.35 0.80
C GLN A 13 -13.01 7.32 0.85
N ALA A 14 -12.36 7.17 2.01
CA ALA A 14 -11.30 6.20 2.21
C ALA A 14 -11.79 4.74 2.04
N LEU A 15 -12.99 4.43 2.54
CA LEU A 15 -13.61 3.11 2.36
C LEU A 15 -13.89 2.81 0.89
N LEU A 16 -14.46 3.74 0.14
CA LEU A 16 -14.71 3.55 -1.29
C LEU A 16 -13.40 3.38 -2.07
N ALA A 17 -12.37 4.15 -1.72
CA ALA A 17 -11.04 3.99 -2.31
C ALA A 17 -10.43 2.62 -1.98
N GLY A 18 -10.54 2.16 -0.73
CA GLY A 18 -10.08 0.82 -0.33
C GLY A 18 -10.87 -0.33 -0.96
N LEU A 19 -12.19 -0.16 -1.13
CA LEU A 19 -13.01 -1.13 -1.87
C LEU A 19 -12.66 -1.15 -3.36
N PHE A 20 -12.30 0.01 -3.92
CA PHE A 20 -11.81 0.10 -5.29
C PHE A 20 -10.49 -0.65 -5.47
N THR A 21 -9.49 -0.44 -4.60
CA THR A 21 -8.21 -1.17 -4.67
C THR A 21 -8.43 -2.67 -4.49
N TRP A 22 -9.24 -3.06 -3.50
CA TRP A 22 -9.62 -4.45 -3.28
C TRP A 22 -10.30 -5.09 -4.51
N ALA A 23 -11.21 -4.36 -5.17
CA ALA A 23 -11.91 -4.84 -6.35
C ALA A 23 -10.94 -5.05 -7.53
N LEU A 24 -9.94 -4.19 -7.69
CA LEU A 24 -8.91 -4.38 -8.72
C LEU A 24 -7.98 -5.56 -8.41
N THR A 25 -7.58 -5.75 -7.15
CA THR A 25 -6.85 -6.96 -6.74
C THR A 25 -7.67 -8.23 -7.03
N ALA A 26 -8.96 -8.23 -6.71
CA ALA A 26 -9.86 -9.34 -7.00
C ALA A 26 -10.01 -9.59 -8.50
N LEU A 27 -10.11 -8.52 -9.31
CA LEU A 27 -10.15 -8.61 -10.77
C LEU A 27 -8.86 -9.18 -11.35
N GLY A 28 -7.70 -8.73 -10.87
CA GLY A 28 -6.39 -9.28 -11.25
C GLY A 28 -6.28 -10.76 -10.90
N ALA A 29 -6.70 -11.15 -9.69
CA ALA A 29 -6.71 -12.54 -9.25
C ALA A 29 -7.66 -13.42 -10.09
N ALA A 30 -8.79 -12.87 -10.57
CA ALA A 30 -9.74 -13.60 -11.41
C ALA A 30 -9.16 -14.05 -12.76
N MET A 31 -8.04 -13.47 -13.21
CA MET A 31 -7.35 -13.91 -14.42
C MET A 31 -6.91 -15.38 -14.37
N VAL A 32 -6.77 -15.97 -13.17
CA VAL A 32 -6.46 -17.39 -12.98
C VAL A 32 -7.50 -18.34 -13.61
N PHE A 33 -8.75 -17.86 -13.80
CA PHE A 33 -9.80 -18.64 -14.46
C PHE A 33 -9.67 -18.67 -15.98
N ILE A 34 -8.90 -17.75 -16.56
CA ILE A 34 -8.66 -17.64 -18.01
C ILE A 34 -7.29 -18.23 -18.36
N THR A 35 -6.25 -17.83 -17.63
CA THR A 35 -4.88 -18.31 -17.82
C THR A 35 -4.37 -18.99 -16.57
N LYS A 36 -3.82 -20.20 -16.71
CA LYS A 36 -3.24 -20.97 -15.60
C LYS A 36 -1.73 -20.81 -15.49
N GLU A 37 -1.08 -20.42 -16.58
CA GLU A 37 0.36 -20.24 -16.65
C GLU A 37 0.65 -18.85 -17.26
N ILE A 38 1.53 -18.09 -16.62
CA ILE A 38 1.98 -16.79 -17.09
C ILE A 38 3.46 -16.91 -17.41
N ASP A 39 3.87 -16.38 -18.57
CA ASP A 39 5.28 -16.31 -18.93
C ASP A 39 6.07 -15.54 -17.87
N LYS A 40 7.23 -16.07 -17.48
CA LYS A 40 8.03 -15.47 -16.41
C LYS A 40 8.45 -14.04 -16.71
N LYS A 41 8.73 -13.67 -17.97
CA LYS A 41 9.09 -12.29 -18.32
C LYS A 41 7.90 -11.35 -18.15
N ILE A 42 6.70 -11.81 -18.46
CA ILE A 42 5.48 -11.04 -18.22
C ILE A 42 5.30 -10.83 -16.72
N LEU A 43 5.43 -11.90 -15.92
CA LEU A 43 5.33 -11.80 -14.46
C LEU A 43 6.37 -10.83 -13.87
N ASP A 44 7.63 -10.95 -14.28
CA ASP A 44 8.71 -10.07 -13.82
C ASP A 44 8.45 -8.60 -14.24
N THR A 45 7.87 -8.38 -15.43
CA THR A 45 7.46 -7.04 -15.89
C THR A 45 6.32 -6.47 -15.04
N MET A 46 5.32 -7.30 -14.70
CA MET A 46 4.22 -6.89 -13.82
C MET A 46 4.73 -6.52 -12.42
N LEU A 47 5.60 -7.35 -11.83
CA LEU A 47 6.22 -7.08 -10.53
C LEU A 47 7.07 -5.81 -10.57
N GLY A 48 7.84 -5.59 -11.65
CA GLY A 48 8.62 -4.37 -11.84
C GLY A 48 7.76 -3.12 -11.99
N PHE A 49 6.64 -3.22 -12.72
CA PHE A 49 5.66 -2.14 -12.84
C PHE A 49 5.06 -1.80 -11.46
N ALA A 50 4.61 -2.80 -10.71
CA ALA A 50 4.04 -2.63 -9.38
C ALA A 50 5.02 -1.96 -8.40
N ALA A 51 6.27 -2.44 -8.37
CA ALA A 51 7.33 -1.82 -7.58
C ALA A 51 7.60 -0.37 -7.99
N GLY A 52 7.60 -0.08 -9.30
CA GLY A 52 7.76 1.28 -9.82
C GLY A 52 6.65 2.24 -9.38
N VAL A 53 5.39 1.79 -9.45
CA VAL A 53 4.23 2.55 -8.98
C VAL A 53 4.34 2.84 -7.48
N MET A 54 4.72 1.85 -6.67
CA MET A 54 4.85 2.03 -5.22
C MET A 54 6.00 2.96 -4.83
N ILE A 55 7.14 2.91 -5.52
CA ILE A 55 8.25 3.85 -5.29
C ILE A 55 7.80 5.28 -5.61
N ALA A 56 7.10 5.48 -6.74
CA ALA A 56 6.58 6.79 -7.11
C ALA A 56 5.54 7.31 -6.11
N ALA A 57 4.56 6.48 -5.75
CA ALA A 57 3.55 6.82 -4.76
C ALA A 57 4.16 7.19 -3.40
N SER A 58 5.17 6.43 -2.94
CA SER A 58 5.86 6.68 -1.68
C SER A 58 6.50 8.07 -1.63
N TYR A 59 7.07 8.54 -2.75
CA TYR A 59 7.68 9.87 -2.80
C TYR A 59 6.66 10.98 -3.07
N TRP A 60 5.98 10.95 -4.22
CA TRP A 60 5.16 12.07 -4.68
C TRP A 60 3.83 12.19 -3.95
N SER A 61 3.24 11.09 -3.50
CA SER A 61 1.92 11.09 -2.87
C SER A 61 1.97 11.06 -1.35
N LEU A 62 3.09 10.65 -0.75
CA LEU A 62 3.23 10.52 0.71
C LEU A 62 4.37 11.38 1.26
N LEU A 63 5.63 11.14 0.85
CA LEU A 63 6.78 11.79 1.48
C LEU A 63 6.86 13.29 1.18
N ALA A 64 6.71 13.71 -0.08
CA ALA A 64 6.75 15.12 -0.45
C ALA A 64 5.63 15.93 0.24
N PRO A 65 4.35 15.49 0.22
CA PRO A 65 3.30 16.14 1.00
C PRO A 65 3.59 16.17 2.51
N ALA A 66 4.18 15.11 3.07
CA ALA A 66 4.53 15.07 4.49
C ALA A 66 5.61 16.09 4.87
N ILE A 67 6.58 16.36 3.99
CA ILE A 67 7.59 17.40 4.19
C ILE A 67 6.93 18.78 4.18
N GLU A 68 6.04 19.04 3.23
CA GLU A 68 5.28 20.31 3.17
C GLU A 68 4.39 20.50 4.41
N MET A 69 3.76 19.42 4.90
CA MET A 69 2.95 19.45 6.14
C MET A 69 3.78 19.72 7.41
N SER A 70 5.09 19.52 7.35
CA SER A 70 6.00 19.76 8.48
C SER A 70 6.47 21.22 8.59
N GLU A 71 6.12 22.08 7.63
CA GLU A 71 6.48 23.50 7.69
C GLU A 71 5.88 24.20 8.91
N GLY A 72 6.67 25.10 9.53
CA GLY A 72 6.21 25.92 10.65
C GLY A 72 6.12 25.20 12.01
N GLN A 73 6.52 23.93 12.13
CA GLN A 73 6.42 23.15 13.38
C GLN A 73 7.58 23.37 14.38
N GLY A 74 8.44 24.37 14.17
CA GLY A 74 9.58 24.67 15.07
C GLY A 74 10.71 23.64 15.06
N VAL A 75 10.62 22.64 14.19
CA VAL A 75 11.65 21.61 13.92
C VAL A 75 12.01 21.62 12.42
N PRO A 76 13.18 21.10 12.01
CA PRO A 76 13.51 20.97 10.59
C PRO A 76 12.43 20.17 9.84
N VAL A 77 12.02 20.64 8.65
CA VAL A 77 10.90 20.08 7.86
C VAL A 77 11.06 18.60 7.49
N TRP A 78 12.29 18.11 7.40
CA TRP A 78 12.58 16.71 7.11
C TRP A 78 12.46 15.80 8.35
N PHE A 79 12.46 16.38 9.56
CA PHE A 79 12.58 15.60 10.79
C PHE A 79 11.32 14.77 11.09
N PRO A 80 10.08 15.31 11.12
CA PRO A 80 8.89 14.50 11.35
C PRO A 80 8.65 13.42 10.28
N PRO A 81 8.77 13.69 8.96
CA PRO A 81 8.66 12.65 7.94
C PRO A 81 9.73 11.55 8.07
N MET A 82 10.98 11.91 8.38
CA MET A 82 12.05 10.93 8.63
C MET A 82 11.70 10.02 9.80
N VAL A 83 11.28 10.59 10.94
CA VAL A 83 10.91 9.80 12.11
C VAL A 83 9.73 8.88 11.79
N GLY A 84 8.69 9.39 11.13
CA GLY A 84 7.54 8.58 10.69
C GLY A 84 7.93 7.46 9.73
N PHE A 85 8.79 7.75 8.75
CA PHE A 85 9.27 6.77 7.78
C PHE A 85 10.09 5.65 8.46
N LEU A 86 11.03 6.00 9.34
CA LEU A 86 11.84 5.02 10.07
C LEU A 86 10.99 4.18 11.02
N LEU A 87 10.08 4.80 11.78
CA LEU A 87 9.17 4.08 12.66
C LEU A 87 8.25 3.13 11.88
N GLY A 88 7.72 3.58 10.74
CA GLY A 88 6.92 2.74 9.84
C GLY A 88 7.71 1.56 9.28
N GLY A 89 8.94 1.80 8.84
CA GLY A 89 9.84 0.75 8.35
C GLY A 89 10.23 -0.27 9.43
N ILE A 90 10.54 0.20 10.65
CA ILE A 90 10.82 -0.67 11.79
C ILE A 90 9.57 -1.47 12.18
N PHE A 91 8.39 -0.84 12.18
CA PHE A 91 7.12 -1.49 12.49
C PHE A 91 6.81 -2.61 11.49
N LEU A 92 6.88 -2.33 10.19
CA LEU A 92 6.64 -3.32 9.15
C LEU A 92 7.70 -4.42 9.16
N GLY A 93 8.98 -4.07 9.29
CA GLY A 93 10.06 -5.07 9.41
C GLY A 93 9.96 -5.91 10.68
N GLY A 94 9.38 -5.38 11.76
CA GLY A 94 9.07 -6.13 12.96
C GLY A 94 7.94 -7.13 12.74
N ILE A 95 6.86 -6.69 12.08
CA ILE A 95 5.72 -7.54 11.72
C ILE A 95 6.16 -8.68 10.79
N ASP A 96 6.93 -8.34 9.76
CA ASP A 96 7.48 -9.28 8.78
C ASP A 96 8.31 -10.38 9.46
N LYS A 97 9.20 -10.01 10.39
CA LYS A 97 9.99 -10.97 11.18
C LYS A 97 9.20 -11.83 12.16
N ILE A 98 8.02 -11.39 12.60
CA ILE A 98 7.22 -12.12 13.59
C ILE A 98 6.26 -13.07 12.90
N LEU A 99 5.61 -12.63 11.83
CA LEU A 99 4.49 -13.37 11.25
C LEU A 99 4.96 -14.49 10.32
N PRO A 100 4.38 -15.70 10.46
CA PRO A 100 4.73 -16.85 9.64
C PRO A 100 4.32 -16.63 8.18
N HIS A 101 5.26 -16.37 7.30
CA HIS A 101 4.95 -16.10 5.90
C HIS A 101 5.95 -16.77 4.95
N LEU A 102 5.55 -16.87 3.69
CA LEU A 102 6.37 -17.47 2.64
C LEU A 102 6.36 -16.54 1.43
N HIS A 103 7.54 -16.16 0.95
CA HIS A 103 7.67 -15.39 -0.28
C HIS A 103 7.35 -16.23 -1.51
N LEU A 104 6.81 -15.57 -2.55
CA LEU A 104 6.42 -16.24 -3.78
C LEU A 104 7.65 -16.86 -4.46
N GLY A 105 7.58 -18.15 -4.80
CA GLY A 105 8.66 -18.88 -5.46
C GLY A 105 9.65 -19.58 -4.52
N PHE A 106 9.58 -19.34 -3.20
CA PHE A 106 10.47 -19.94 -2.21
C PHE A 106 9.96 -21.33 -1.74
N PRO A 107 10.85 -22.24 -1.36
CA PRO A 107 10.51 -23.52 -0.75
C PRO A 107 10.03 -23.35 0.70
N ILE A 108 9.25 -24.30 1.24
CA ILE A 108 8.59 -24.12 2.56
C ILE A 108 9.59 -24.09 3.73
N GLU A 109 10.76 -24.68 3.51
CA GLU A 109 11.90 -24.69 4.41
C GLU A 109 12.49 -23.29 4.63
N GLU A 110 12.24 -22.37 3.70
CA GLU A 110 12.64 -20.96 3.73
C GLU A 110 11.49 -20.05 4.21
N ALA A 111 10.46 -20.60 4.85
CA ALA A 111 9.42 -19.78 5.49
C ALA A 111 10.01 -18.96 6.65
N GLU A 112 9.69 -17.67 6.68
CA GLU A 112 10.13 -16.72 7.69
C GLU A 112 9.09 -16.57 8.81
N GLY A 113 9.51 -15.93 9.92
CA GLY A 113 8.67 -15.73 11.09
C GLY A 113 8.61 -16.91 12.06
N ILE A 114 7.60 -16.92 12.93
CA ILE A 114 7.40 -17.99 13.90
C ILE A 114 7.11 -19.30 13.18
N LYS A 115 7.81 -20.39 13.52
CA LYS A 115 7.55 -21.70 12.90
C LYS A 115 6.14 -22.18 13.22
N THR A 116 5.36 -22.50 12.19
CA THR A 116 4.00 -23.02 12.31
C THR A 116 3.80 -24.24 11.41
N SER A 117 2.77 -25.05 11.70
CA SER A 117 2.35 -26.17 10.85
C SER A 117 1.39 -25.73 9.73
N PHE A 118 1.43 -24.45 9.34
CA PHE A 118 0.49 -23.90 8.36
C PHE A 118 0.78 -24.42 6.96
N ARG A 119 -0.28 -24.54 6.16
CA ARG A 119 -0.16 -24.93 4.75
C ARG A 119 0.47 -23.79 3.97
N ARG A 120 1.18 -24.12 2.88
CA ARG A 120 1.78 -23.16 1.95
C ARG A 120 0.81 -22.04 1.52
N SER A 121 -0.44 -22.40 1.22
CA SER A 121 -1.47 -21.42 0.83
C SER A 121 -1.77 -20.40 1.93
N THR A 122 -1.81 -20.83 3.20
CA THR A 122 -2.02 -19.94 4.35
C THR A 122 -0.85 -18.97 4.51
N LEU A 123 0.39 -19.46 4.38
CA LEU A 123 1.59 -18.62 4.47
C LEU A 123 1.66 -17.58 3.34
N LEU A 124 1.26 -17.97 2.12
CA LEU A 124 1.18 -17.05 0.98
C LEU A 124 0.09 -15.98 1.17
N ILE A 125 -1.09 -16.37 1.66
CA ILE A 125 -2.17 -15.40 1.96
C ILE A 125 -1.70 -14.42 3.04
N LEU A 126 -1.02 -14.90 4.08
CA LEU A 126 -0.48 -14.02 5.12
C LEU A 126 0.57 -13.06 4.53
N SER A 127 1.49 -13.56 3.71
CA SER A 127 2.46 -12.72 3.00
C SER A 127 1.77 -11.61 2.22
N VAL A 128 0.79 -11.94 1.36
CA VAL A 128 0.06 -10.94 0.57
C VAL A 128 -0.69 -9.96 1.47
N THR A 129 -1.32 -10.44 2.54
CA THR A 129 -2.03 -9.57 3.49
C THR A 129 -1.09 -8.54 4.11
N LEU A 130 0.14 -8.94 4.46
CA LEU A 130 1.13 -8.04 5.05
C LEU A 130 1.59 -6.93 4.13
N HIS A 131 1.66 -7.21 2.83
CA HIS A 131 2.05 -6.22 1.84
C HIS A 131 0.90 -5.23 1.55
N ASN A 132 -0.36 -5.69 1.67
CA ASN A 132 -1.53 -4.85 1.44
C ASN A 132 -1.90 -3.94 2.63
N ILE A 133 -1.41 -4.23 3.85
CA ILE A 133 -1.64 -3.36 5.02
C ILE A 133 -1.05 -1.94 4.80
N PRO A 134 0.23 -1.77 4.42
CA PRO A 134 0.80 -0.47 4.07
C PRO A 134 0.00 0.30 3.02
N GLU A 135 -0.47 -0.39 1.98
CA GLU A 135 -1.26 0.20 0.90
C GLU A 135 -2.60 0.74 1.39
N GLY A 136 -3.33 -0.05 2.17
CA GLY A 136 -4.59 0.38 2.78
C GLY A 136 -4.38 1.56 3.74
N LEU A 137 -3.29 1.56 4.51
CA LEU A 137 -2.94 2.65 5.41
C LEU A 137 -2.59 3.93 4.63
N ALA A 138 -1.86 3.83 3.52
CA ALA A 138 -1.53 4.95 2.65
C ALA A 138 -2.79 5.64 2.09
N VAL A 139 -3.77 4.85 1.60
CA VAL A 139 -5.07 5.36 1.17
C VAL A 139 -5.79 6.07 2.33
N GLY A 140 -5.86 5.43 3.51
CA GLY A 140 -6.50 6.02 4.68
C GLY A 140 -5.88 7.36 5.12
N VAL A 141 -4.56 7.43 5.17
CA VAL A 141 -3.81 8.65 5.53
C VAL A 141 -4.03 9.76 4.50
N ALA A 142 -4.03 9.44 3.20
CA ALA A 142 -4.23 10.45 2.15
C ALA A 142 -5.61 11.11 2.24
N PHE A 143 -6.68 10.33 2.36
CA PHE A 143 -8.03 10.88 2.52
C PHE A 143 -8.23 11.54 3.90
N GLY A 144 -7.55 11.05 4.95
CA GLY A 144 -7.54 11.68 6.27
C GLY A 144 -6.86 13.06 6.25
N ALA A 145 -5.75 13.21 5.54
CA ALA A 145 -5.03 14.47 5.40
C ALA A 145 -5.84 15.52 4.63
N VAL A 146 -6.55 15.09 3.57
CA VAL A 146 -7.51 15.94 2.84
C VAL A 146 -8.60 16.46 3.79
N ALA A 147 -9.15 15.57 4.63
CA ALA A 147 -10.20 15.93 5.59
C ALA A 147 -9.71 16.85 6.72
N ALA A 148 -8.45 16.70 7.13
CA ALA A 148 -7.81 17.58 8.11
C ALA A 148 -7.48 18.97 7.54
N GLY A 149 -7.68 19.20 6.23
CA GLY A 149 -7.52 20.50 5.59
C GLY A 149 -6.06 20.90 5.36
N PHE A 150 -5.15 19.93 5.26
CA PHE A 150 -3.75 20.23 4.94
C PHE A 150 -3.63 20.73 3.49
N PRO A 151 -3.00 21.90 3.23
CA PRO A 151 -2.94 22.48 1.89
C PRO A 151 -2.29 21.57 0.83
N SER A 152 -1.29 20.78 1.23
CA SER A 152 -0.56 19.84 0.38
C SER A 152 -1.35 18.54 0.10
N ALA A 153 -2.39 18.25 0.90
CA ALA A 153 -3.24 17.08 0.73
C ALA A 153 -4.51 17.45 -0.03
N THR A 154 -4.54 17.15 -1.32
CA THR A 154 -5.71 17.42 -2.17
C THR A 154 -6.47 16.15 -2.52
N LEU A 155 -7.79 16.25 -2.67
CA LEU A 155 -8.62 15.10 -3.08
C LEU A 155 -8.14 14.46 -4.41
N PRO A 156 -7.72 15.22 -5.44
CA PRO A 156 -7.12 14.63 -6.63
C PRO A 156 -5.86 13.79 -6.35
N VAL A 157 -4.98 14.23 -5.43
CA VAL A 157 -3.77 13.48 -5.05
C VAL A 157 -4.15 12.18 -4.33
N ALA A 158 -5.12 12.22 -3.42
CA ALA A 158 -5.61 11.02 -2.74
C ALA A 158 -6.26 10.01 -3.71
N ILE A 159 -7.03 10.51 -4.70
CA ILE A 159 -7.60 9.67 -5.76
C ILE A 159 -6.50 9.08 -6.64
N ALA A 160 -5.50 9.88 -7.03
CA ALA A 160 -4.39 9.41 -7.84
C ALA A 160 -3.59 8.31 -7.13
N LEU A 161 -3.36 8.45 -5.82
CA LEU A 161 -2.74 7.42 -4.99
C LEU A 161 -3.56 6.12 -4.98
N ALA A 162 -4.88 6.21 -4.76
CA ALA A 162 -5.75 5.04 -4.77
C ALA A 162 -5.80 4.35 -6.15
N ILE A 163 -5.75 5.12 -7.24
CA ILE A 163 -5.66 4.57 -8.60
C ILE A 163 -4.32 3.86 -8.81
N GLY A 164 -3.20 4.48 -8.40
CA GLY A 164 -1.88 3.86 -8.49
C GLY A 164 -1.84 2.52 -7.75
N ILE A 165 -2.24 2.52 -6.47
CA ILE A 165 -2.31 1.31 -5.63
C ILE A 165 -3.30 0.28 -6.19
N GLY A 166 -4.36 0.70 -6.89
CA GLY A 166 -5.31 -0.23 -7.47
C GLY A 166 -4.79 -0.94 -8.72
N ILE A 167 -3.90 -0.31 -9.49
CA ILE A 167 -3.46 -0.81 -10.81
C ILE A 167 -2.16 -1.61 -10.74
N GLN A 168 -1.35 -1.42 -9.70
CA GLN A 168 -0.14 -2.22 -9.45
C GLN A 168 -0.46 -3.70 -9.25
#